data_AF-A0A023DXH1-F1
#
_entry.id   AF-A0A023DXH1-F1
#
_cell.length_a   1.000
_cell.length_b   1.000
_cell.length_c   1.000
_cell.angle_alpha   90.00
_cell.angle_beta   90.00
_cell.angle_gamma   90.00
#
_symmetry.space_group_name_H-M   'P 1'
#
loop_
_entity.id
_entity.type
_entity.pdbx_description
1 polymer ?
#
loop_
_entity_poly.entity_id
_entity_poly.type
_entity_poly.pdbx_seq_one_letter_code
_entity_poly.pdbx_strand_id
1 'polypeptide(L)'
;MKFLINKKKLSNLRRIYLVLYFLGYIETAFSGSSSSSKKPVPVVLDANDFHAISAYCLDQQGKIEEVSETSLRLARVPTTFESNGTRYFSHKFYRDPDTDLARDNLVVFDYCKNQKKEVDLDHMYLMAPTKFGADLNKQKASFDFLQQKRKEHKGNLYIPLSVLDNQGNPQRLQDDSSKTYIVLNIDNSGIMSSENLKKISDIRLDKRFLAVDAMISKAQEISLSGNKISVEGLGAQLKGIQDLGDLYTANISAVSMALGSIKQYSYTSLSENVRKIMEYFPNAEIGNANTENTYLRQMTAIYNTSLEQLSAIKSQKDKVRVHLDAMNEIAKKIPGEEAKNLDEFITNPKKYTIPFRLISDSLGGDNGLVRLFYTCDQWEADLKNLGEKVNQLQSVHANFIKNTTNKIDDLNKSIKDYSDKKRIFERFLEKAITEGTAETFNTFIDAPFKALEDQNQKINTDYSKIVQSIEKIQNVQDPNFQSKLAQTRNTLNLSLQEIQNIAAYQKTLPTLIQDAYSKIVFLKIKNFKDLETDANQNIVKLNDLVKPVIEAITKEEDAKPLWQNVQAPINVALNLLEKIKKI
;
A
#
# COMPACT_ATOMS: atom_id res chain seq x y z
N MET A 1 -76.93 6.99 -20.01
CA MET A 1 -77.66 7.96 -20.85
C MET A 1 -76.95 8.07 -22.19
N LYS A 2 -77.53 7.53 -23.26
CA LYS A 2 -77.01 7.65 -24.63
C LYS A 2 -77.66 8.86 -25.30
N PHE A 3 -76.90 9.92 -25.57
CA PHE A 3 -77.36 10.99 -26.44
C PHE A 3 -77.07 10.62 -27.89
N LEU A 4 -78.13 10.25 -28.61
CA LEU A 4 -78.14 10.15 -30.07
C LEU A 4 -78.04 11.55 -30.66
N ILE A 5 -76.85 11.93 -31.13
CA ILE A 5 -76.64 13.18 -31.87
C ILE A 5 -77.20 13.01 -33.28
N ASN A 6 -78.23 13.81 -33.57
CA ASN A 6 -79.00 13.81 -34.80
C ASN A 6 -78.17 14.41 -35.96
N LYS A 7 -77.61 13.55 -36.83
CA LYS A 7 -76.76 13.92 -38.00
C LYS A 7 -77.42 14.90 -38.99
N LYS A 8 -78.74 15.09 -38.97
CA LYS A 8 -79.46 16.00 -39.89
C LYS A 8 -79.28 17.50 -39.58
N LYS A 9 -78.94 17.90 -38.34
CA LYS A 9 -78.77 19.32 -38.00
C LYS A 9 -77.42 19.92 -38.44
N LEU A 10 -76.37 19.09 -38.59
CA LEU A 10 -75.04 19.58 -38.99
C LEU A 10 -74.92 19.88 -40.50
N SER A 11 -75.67 19.21 -41.38
CA SER A 11 -75.59 19.46 -42.82
C SER A 11 -76.22 20.80 -43.22
N ASN A 12 -77.23 21.26 -42.49
CA ASN A 12 -77.86 22.55 -42.74
C ASN A 12 -76.99 23.72 -42.29
N LEU A 13 -76.24 23.58 -41.19
CA LEU A 13 -75.26 24.58 -40.75
C LEU A 13 -74.07 24.71 -41.72
N ARG A 14 -73.59 23.60 -42.29
CA ARG A 14 -72.57 23.63 -43.37
C ARG A 14 -73.08 24.31 -44.65
N ARG A 15 -74.35 24.11 -45.01
CA ARG A 15 -74.96 24.78 -46.17
C ARG A 15 -75.19 26.28 -45.93
N ILE A 16 -75.53 26.70 -44.71
CA ILE A 16 -75.67 28.13 -44.36
C ILE A 16 -74.31 28.83 -44.38
N TYR A 17 -73.24 28.19 -43.89
CA TYR A 17 -71.87 28.74 -43.99
C TYR A 17 -71.38 28.85 -45.43
N LEU A 18 -71.67 27.86 -46.28
CA LEU A 18 -71.35 27.92 -47.71
C LEU A 18 -72.14 29.04 -48.43
N VAL A 19 -73.41 29.25 -48.09
CA VAL A 19 -74.23 30.33 -48.67
C VAL A 19 -73.74 31.72 -48.23
N LEU A 20 -73.34 31.89 -46.95
CA LEU A 20 -72.73 33.14 -46.48
C LEU A 20 -71.35 33.38 -47.12
N TYR A 21 -70.57 32.33 -47.36
CA TYR A 21 -69.28 32.40 -48.06
C TYR A 21 -69.44 32.80 -49.54
N PHE A 22 -70.49 32.31 -50.22
CA PHE A 22 -70.79 32.70 -51.59
C PHE A 22 -71.42 34.10 -51.70
N LEU A 23 -72.24 34.53 -50.73
CA LEU A 23 -72.83 35.88 -50.72
C LEU A 23 -71.78 36.97 -50.48
N GLY A 24 -70.77 36.71 -49.63
CA GLY A 24 -69.62 37.61 -49.48
C GLY A 24 -68.74 37.73 -50.73
N TYR A 25 -68.81 36.75 -51.63
CA TYR A 25 -68.09 36.75 -52.91
C TYR A 25 -68.83 37.51 -54.03
N ILE A 26 -70.14 37.73 -53.89
CA ILE A 26 -70.96 38.40 -54.92
C ILE A 26 -70.98 39.93 -54.73
N GLU A 27 -70.80 40.45 -53.52
CA GLU A 27 -70.69 41.92 -53.30
C GLU A 27 -69.39 42.54 -53.84
N THR A 28 -68.38 41.74 -54.19
CA THR A 28 -67.11 42.27 -54.75
C THR A 28 -67.04 42.22 -56.29
N ALA A 29 -68.07 41.70 -56.97
CA ALA A 29 -68.10 41.57 -58.44
C ALA A 29 -68.91 42.67 -59.17
N PHE A 30 -69.69 43.49 -58.46
CA PHE A 30 -70.49 44.57 -59.08
C PHE A 30 -70.55 45.85 -58.22
N SER A 31 -69.45 46.59 -58.16
CA SER A 31 -69.52 48.05 -57.97
C SER A 31 -68.21 48.70 -58.43
N GLY A 32 -68.25 49.41 -59.55
CA GLY A 32 -67.12 50.18 -60.04
C GLY A 32 -66.96 51.51 -59.30
N SER A 33 -65.74 51.86 -58.89
CA SER A 33 -65.05 53.13 -59.20
C SER A 33 -63.77 53.35 -58.36
N SER A 34 -62.71 53.72 -59.10
CA SER A 34 -61.52 54.54 -58.75
C SER A 34 -60.60 54.24 -57.55
N SER A 35 -59.32 54.04 -57.91
CA SER A 35 -58.06 54.40 -57.24
C SER A 35 -57.82 53.98 -55.78
N SER A 36 -57.15 52.84 -55.60
CA SER A 36 -55.79 52.80 -55.04
C SER A 36 -55.28 51.36 -55.11
N SER A 37 -54.08 51.17 -55.64
CA SER A 37 -53.38 49.90 -55.75
C SER A 37 -52.93 49.37 -54.38
N LYS A 38 -53.88 48.97 -53.54
CA LYS A 38 -53.56 48.02 -52.46
C LYS A 38 -53.48 46.64 -53.10
N LYS A 39 -52.24 46.12 -53.24
CA LYS A 39 -52.03 44.68 -53.50
C LYS A 39 -52.97 43.91 -52.57
N PRO A 40 -53.72 42.91 -53.06
CA PRO A 40 -54.57 42.10 -52.19
C PRO A 40 -53.67 41.57 -51.07
N VAL A 41 -54.06 41.82 -49.81
CA VAL A 41 -53.40 41.22 -48.65
C VAL A 41 -53.51 39.71 -48.87
N PRO A 42 -52.40 39.01 -49.07
CA PRO A 42 -52.48 37.58 -49.37
C PRO A 42 -53.10 36.92 -48.16
N VAL A 43 -54.22 36.21 -48.38
CA VAL A 43 -54.85 35.40 -47.35
C VAL A 43 -53.80 34.37 -46.94
N VAL A 44 -53.19 34.58 -45.76
CA VAL A 44 -52.40 33.54 -45.10
C VAL A 44 -53.42 32.52 -44.67
N LEU A 45 -53.55 31.45 -45.44
CA LEU A 45 -54.38 30.34 -45.02
C LEU A 45 -53.65 29.70 -43.85
N ASP A 46 -54.26 29.79 -42.67
CA ASP A 46 -54.08 28.77 -41.64
C ASP A 46 -54.62 27.48 -42.27
N ALA A 47 -53.79 26.82 -43.08
CA ALA A 47 -54.16 25.64 -43.82
C ALA A 47 -54.58 24.60 -42.78
N ASN A 48 -55.89 24.52 -42.51
CA ASN A 48 -56.55 23.69 -41.51
C ASN A 48 -55.58 23.15 -40.46
N ASP A 49 -55.58 23.74 -39.26
CA ASP A 49 -54.76 23.38 -38.09
C ASP A 49 -54.58 21.85 -37.88
N PHE A 50 -55.47 21.00 -38.43
CA PHE A 50 -55.33 19.56 -38.65
C PHE A 50 -53.98 19.04 -39.22
N HIS A 51 -53.27 19.80 -40.07
CA HIS A 51 -52.03 19.33 -40.73
C HIS A 51 -50.76 20.09 -40.33
N ALA A 52 -50.85 21.08 -39.45
CA ALA A 52 -49.71 21.84 -38.97
C ALA A 52 -49.09 21.20 -37.71
N ILE A 53 -47.77 21.18 -37.65
CA ILE A 53 -46.95 20.69 -36.52
C ILE A 53 -46.15 21.90 -36.00
N SER A 54 -46.38 22.30 -34.75
CA SER A 54 -45.56 23.33 -34.10
C SER A 54 -44.10 22.88 -34.06
N ALA A 55 -43.20 23.81 -34.39
CA ALA A 55 -41.77 23.55 -34.32
C ALA A 55 -41.23 23.90 -32.93
N TYR A 56 -40.31 23.07 -32.43
CA TYR A 56 -39.60 23.30 -31.19
C TYR A 56 -38.09 23.21 -31.42
N CYS A 57 -37.31 24.07 -30.77
CA CYS A 57 -35.86 23.97 -30.74
C CYS A 57 -35.35 23.54 -29.36
N LEU A 58 -34.39 22.62 -29.32
CA LEU A 58 -33.60 22.22 -28.15
C LEU A 58 -32.29 23.02 -28.10
N ASP A 59 -31.96 23.60 -26.95
CA ASP A 59 -30.68 24.30 -26.73
C ASP A 59 -29.65 23.48 -25.92
N GLN A 60 -28.45 24.05 -25.76
CA GLN A 60 -27.34 23.42 -25.03
C GLN A 60 -27.66 23.19 -23.54
N GLN A 61 -28.53 24.00 -22.95
CA GLN A 61 -28.98 23.86 -21.57
C GLN A 61 -30.09 22.80 -21.43
N GLY A 62 -30.50 22.20 -22.56
CA GLY A 62 -31.55 21.19 -22.63
C GLY A 62 -32.95 21.76 -22.51
N LYS A 63 -33.11 23.08 -22.67
CA LYS A 63 -34.41 23.74 -22.68
C LYS A 63 -35.02 23.58 -24.07
N ILE A 64 -36.32 23.33 -24.08
CA ILE A 64 -37.13 23.29 -25.29
C ILE A 64 -37.94 24.57 -25.39
N GLU A 65 -37.89 25.21 -26.55
CA GLU A 65 -38.65 26.43 -26.84
C GLU A 65 -39.42 26.28 -28.16
N GLU A 66 -40.69 26.67 -28.14
CA GLU A 66 -41.51 26.73 -29.36
C GLU A 66 -41.00 27.86 -30.27
N VAL A 67 -40.90 27.57 -31.56
CA VAL A 67 -40.66 28.59 -32.59
C VAL A 67 -41.97 29.32 -32.84
N SER A 68 -41.98 30.63 -32.62
CA SER A 68 -43.16 31.47 -32.81
C SER A 68 -42.97 32.45 -33.95
N GLU A 69 -44.07 33.02 -34.44
CA GLU A 69 -44.01 34.13 -35.39
C GLU A 69 -43.19 35.31 -34.82
N THR A 70 -43.37 35.61 -33.53
CA THR A 70 -42.63 36.67 -32.85
C THR A 70 -41.13 36.40 -32.83
N SER A 71 -40.72 35.16 -32.56
CA SER A 71 -39.30 34.80 -32.48
C SER A 71 -38.62 34.86 -33.86
N LEU A 72 -39.30 34.45 -34.93
CA LEU A 72 -38.81 34.61 -36.31
C LEU A 72 -38.72 36.09 -36.72
N ARG A 73 -39.74 36.90 -36.39
CA ARG A 73 -39.75 38.34 -36.71
C ARG A 73 -38.58 39.07 -36.04
N LEU A 74 -38.32 38.77 -34.76
CA LEU A 74 -37.19 39.34 -34.02
C LEU A 74 -35.85 38.93 -34.64
N ALA A 75 -35.73 37.71 -35.13
CA ALA A 75 -34.55 37.22 -35.82
C ALA A 75 -34.44 37.69 -37.29
N ARG A 76 -35.36 38.53 -37.77
CA ARG A 76 -35.43 39.01 -39.18
C ARG A 76 -35.52 37.88 -40.19
N VAL A 77 -36.13 36.76 -39.79
CA VAL A 77 -36.42 35.62 -40.65
C VAL A 77 -37.84 35.77 -41.21
N PRO A 78 -38.10 35.42 -42.49
CA PRO A 78 -39.45 35.51 -43.06
C PRO A 78 -40.48 34.74 -42.21
N THR A 79 -41.56 35.40 -41.82
CA THR A 79 -42.63 34.79 -40.99
C THR A 79 -43.61 33.96 -41.79
N THR A 80 -43.59 34.06 -43.12
CA THR A 80 -44.38 33.25 -44.05
C THR A 80 -43.54 32.81 -45.24
N PHE A 81 -43.96 31.72 -45.89
CA PHE A 81 -43.39 31.23 -47.15
C PHE A 81 -44.52 30.80 -48.10
N GLU A 82 -44.22 30.75 -49.40
CA GLU A 82 -45.17 30.33 -50.44
C GLU A 82 -44.79 28.96 -50.99
N SER A 83 -45.78 28.08 -51.14
CA SER A 83 -45.64 26.74 -51.74
C SER A 83 -46.91 26.40 -52.52
N ASN A 84 -46.75 26.04 -53.80
CA ASN A 84 -47.85 25.71 -54.72
C ASN A 84 -48.97 26.77 -54.72
N GLY A 85 -48.61 28.05 -54.72
CA GLY A 85 -49.56 29.18 -54.73
C GLY A 85 -50.28 29.45 -53.40
N THR A 86 -49.95 28.70 -52.34
CA THR A 86 -50.50 28.91 -50.99
C THR A 86 -49.43 29.48 -50.06
N ARG A 87 -49.82 30.44 -49.21
CA ARG A 87 -48.93 31.05 -48.21
C ARG A 87 -49.12 30.40 -46.84
N TYR A 88 -48.02 29.97 -46.23
CA TYR A 88 -47.97 29.24 -44.96
C TYR A 88 -47.13 30.01 -43.92
N PHE A 89 -47.32 29.75 -42.62
CA PHE A 89 -46.46 30.32 -41.57
C PHE A 89 -45.12 29.60 -41.46
N SER A 90 -44.02 30.35 -41.45
CA SER A 90 -42.66 29.80 -41.41
C SER A 90 -42.24 29.21 -40.05
N HIS A 91 -43.05 29.29 -39.01
CA HIS A 91 -42.74 28.72 -37.68
C HIS A 91 -43.38 27.34 -37.43
N LYS A 92 -44.06 26.75 -38.42
CA LYS A 92 -44.69 25.43 -38.32
C LYS A 92 -44.27 24.54 -39.49
N PHE A 93 -44.26 23.23 -39.30
CA PHE A 93 -44.20 22.27 -40.41
C PHE A 93 -45.62 21.93 -40.85
N TYR A 94 -45.83 21.66 -42.14
CA TYR A 94 -47.14 21.34 -42.70
C TYR A 94 -47.08 20.02 -43.42
N ARG A 95 -48.07 19.14 -43.25
CA ARG A 95 -48.17 17.96 -44.11
C ARG A 95 -48.68 18.33 -45.50
N ASP A 96 -48.10 17.71 -46.51
CA ASP A 96 -48.60 17.73 -47.87
C ASP A 96 -49.95 17.00 -47.90
N PRO A 97 -51.03 17.63 -48.39
CA PRO A 97 -52.32 16.96 -48.48
C PRO A 97 -52.33 15.75 -49.44
N ASP A 98 -51.41 15.70 -50.42
CA ASP A 98 -51.37 14.66 -51.45
C ASP A 98 -50.47 13.47 -51.05
N THR A 99 -49.40 13.73 -50.28
CA THR A 99 -48.44 12.68 -49.86
C THR A 99 -48.49 12.36 -48.36
N ASP A 100 -49.17 13.20 -47.56
CA ASP A 100 -49.24 13.13 -46.09
C ASP A 100 -47.88 13.24 -45.37
N LEU A 101 -46.80 13.57 -46.11
CA LEU A 101 -45.46 13.83 -45.60
C LEU A 101 -45.30 15.29 -45.20
N ALA A 102 -44.46 15.61 -44.22
CA ALA A 102 -44.15 17.00 -43.88
C ALA A 102 -43.48 17.72 -45.07
N ARG A 103 -44.02 18.87 -45.52
CA ARG A 103 -43.45 19.76 -46.54
C ARG A 103 -42.27 20.57 -45.99
N ASP A 104 -41.40 20.96 -46.94
CA ASP A 104 -40.15 21.69 -46.79
C ASP A 104 -40.31 23.11 -46.21
N ASN A 105 -40.62 23.23 -44.92
CA ASN A 105 -40.35 24.46 -44.19
C ASN A 105 -38.91 24.43 -43.64
N LEU A 106 -37.95 24.65 -44.55
CA LEU A 106 -36.52 24.64 -44.24
C LEU A 106 -36.09 25.81 -43.34
N VAL A 107 -36.91 26.87 -43.29
CA VAL A 107 -36.67 28.09 -42.50
C VAL A 107 -36.52 27.78 -41.02
N VAL A 108 -37.28 26.82 -40.49
CA VAL A 108 -37.21 26.43 -39.07
C VAL A 108 -35.87 25.78 -38.74
N PHE A 109 -35.37 24.89 -39.60
CA PHE A 109 -34.08 24.22 -39.39
C PHE A 109 -32.94 25.23 -39.36
N ASP A 110 -32.92 26.15 -40.33
CA ASP A 110 -31.91 27.22 -40.40
C ASP A 110 -32.05 28.21 -39.23
N TYR A 111 -33.28 28.55 -38.84
CA TYR A 111 -33.53 29.40 -37.68
C TYR A 111 -32.96 28.78 -36.40
N CYS A 112 -33.35 27.55 -36.04
CA CYS A 112 -32.85 26.91 -34.83
C CYS A 112 -31.32 26.82 -34.88
N LYS A 113 -30.75 26.37 -36.00
CA LYS A 113 -29.30 26.23 -36.17
C LYS A 113 -28.55 27.55 -35.97
N ASN A 114 -29.04 28.64 -36.55
CA ASN A 114 -28.43 29.98 -36.40
C ASN A 114 -28.54 30.51 -34.96
N GLN A 115 -29.52 30.03 -34.20
CA GLN A 115 -29.63 30.29 -32.75
C GLN A 115 -28.79 29.33 -31.90
N LYS A 116 -27.96 28.49 -32.51
CA LYS A 116 -27.25 27.38 -31.85
C LYS A 116 -28.24 26.48 -31.10
N LYS A 117 -29.28 26.04 -31.79
CA LYS A 117 -30.29 25.10 -31.30
C LYS A 117 -30.56 24.05 -32.37
N GLU A 118 -31.03 22.87 -31.99
CA GLU A 118 -31.48 21.86 -32.94
C GLU A 118 -33.01 21.73 -32.93
N VAL A 119 -33.63 21.48 -34.08
CA VAL A 119 -35.06 21.18 -34.14
C VAL A 119 -35.32 19.85 -33.40
N ASP A 120 -36.19 19.88 -32.40
CA ASP A 120 -36.47 18.74 -31.54
C ASP A 120 -37.67 17.92 -32.01
N LEU A 121 -37.41 17.07 -33.01
CA LEU A 121 -38.42 16.23 -33.62
C LEU A 121 -39.05 15.21 -32.66
N ASP A 122 -38.28 14.71 -31.67
CA ASP A 122 -38.81 13.77 -30.68
C ASP A 122 -39.82 14.47 -29.77
N HIS A 123 -39.52 15.69 -29.31
CA HIS A 123 -40.47 16.47 -28.52
C HIS A 123 -41.72 16.82 -29.33
N MET A 124 -41.55 17.26 -30.59
CA MET A 124 -42.67 17.51 -31.49
C MET A 124 -43.58 16.29 -31.64
N TYR A 125 -42.98 15.11 -31.82
CA TYR A 125 -43.69 13.85 -31.97
C TYR A 125 -44.44 13.44 -30.68
N LEU A 126 -43.80 13.61 -29.52
CA LEU A 126 -44.40 13.34 -28.22
C LEU A 126 -45.60 14.25 -27.91
N MET A 127 -45.50 15.55 -28.25
CA MET A 127 -46.56 16.52 -27.97
C MET A 127 -47.80 16.31 -28.85
N ALA A 128 -47.62 15.89 -30.11
CA ALA A 128 -48.74 15.76 -31.04
C ALA A 128 -48.52 14.67 -32.11
N PRO A 129 -48.48 13.37 -31.75
CA PRO A 129 -48.13 12.29 -32.69
C PRO A 129 -49.11 12.20 -33.87
N THR A 130 -50.40 12.46 -33.65
CA THR A 130 -51.41 12.45 -34.72
C THR A 130 -51.24 13.56 -35.77
N LYS A 131 -50.44 14.59 -35.47
CA LYS A 131 -50.10 15.65 -36.45
C LYS A 131 -49.02 15.20 -37.43
N PHE A 132 -48.26 14.16 -37.11
CA PHE A 132 -47.27 13.54 -38.01
C PHE A 132 -47.90 12.57 -39.01
N GLY A 133 -49.07 12.01 -38.71
CA GLY A 133 -49.76 11.07 -39.60
C GLY A 133 -51.02 10.46 -38.99
N ALA A 134 -51.90 9.97 -39.86
CA ALA A 134 -53.15 9.32 -39.44
C ALA A 134 -52.94 7.94 -38.77
N ASP A 135 -51.84 7.27 -39.07
CA ASP A 135 -51.45 5.96 -38.55
C ASP A 135 -49.93 5.91 -38.24
N LEU A 136 -49.49 4.84 -37.58
CA LEU A 136 -48.09 4.66 -37.14
C LEU A 136 -47.08 4.64 -38.30
N ASN A 137 -47.45 4.07 -39.45
CA ASN A 137 -46.53 3.98 -40.60
C ASN A 137 -46.29 5.37 -41.19
N LYS A 138 -47.36 6.16 -41.32
CA LYS A 138 -47.28 7.54 -41.80
C LYS A 138 -46.59 8.48 -40.81
N GLN A 139 -46.88 8.30 -39.53
CA GLN A 139 -46.19 9.01 -38.45
C GLN A 139 -44.68 8.81 -38.52
N LYS A 140 -44.25 7.55 -38.66
CA LYS A 140 -42.85 7.20 -38.84
C LYS A 140 -42.26 7.80 -40.12
N ALA A 141 -42.95 7.69 -41.25
CA ALA A 141 -42.47 8.25 -42.52
C ALA A 141 -42.25 9.76 -42.46
N SER A 142 -43.17 10.51 -41.84
CA SER A 142 -43.04 11.96 -41.63
C SER A 142 -41.91 12.32 -40.66
N PHE A 143 -41.77 11.55 -39.58
CA PHE A 143 -40.67 11.74 -38.63
C PHE A 143 -39.31 11.51 -39.29
N ASP A 144 -39.16 10.39 -40.01
CA ASP A 144 -37.94 10.01 -40.73
C ASP A 144 -37.59 11.05 -41.81
N PHE A 145 -38.60 11.57 -42.53
CA PHE A 145 -38.41 12.65 -43.50
C PHE A 145 -37.85 13.92 -42.85
N LEU A 146 -38.46 14.39 -41.76
CA LEU A 146 -37.96 15.58 -41.04
C LEU A 146 -36.57 15.34 -40.44
N GLN A 147 -36.29 14.13 -39.96
CA GLN A 147 -34.97 13.74 -39.47
C GLN A 147 -33.93 13.82 -40.59
N GLN A 148 -34.25 13.36 -41.79
CA GLN A 148 -33.40 13.49 -42.98
C GLN A 148 -33.17 14.96 -43.33
N LYS A 149 -34.22 15.80 -43.32
CA LYS A 149 -34.07 17.24 -43.57
C LYS A 149 -33.18 17.93 -42.54
N ARG A 150 -33.29 17.58 -41.25
CA ARG A 150 -32.37 18.07 -40.22
C ARG A 150 -30.91 17.71 -40.53
N LYS A 151 -30.66 16.49 -41.03
CA LYS A 151 -29.32 16.03 -41.44
C LYS A 151 -28.79 16.84 -42.64
N GLU A 152 -29.60 17.02 -43.68
CA GLU A 152 -29.26 17.82 -44.87
C GLU A 152 -28.85 19.25 -44.49
N HIS A 153 -29.54 19.85 -43.51
CA HIS A 153 -29.24 21.20 -42.99
C HIS A 153 -28.08 21.25 -41.99
N LYS A 154 -27.44 20.11 -41.68
CA LYS A 154 -26.42 20.01 -40.61
C LYS A 154 -26.94 20.55 -39.28
N GLY A 155 -28.19 20.23 -38.96
CA GLY A 155 -28.93 20.74 -37.81
C GLY A 155 -28.83 19.86 -36.56
N ASN A 156 -28.07 18.76 -36.56
CA ASN A 156 -27.81 17.98 -35.35
C ASN A 156 -26.63 18.59 -34.58
N LEU A 157 -26.87 18.98 -33.33
CA LEU A 157 -25.91 19.70 -32.49
C LEU A 157 -25.68 19.03 -31.14
N TYR A 158 -26.72 18.41 -30.55
CA TYR A 158 -26.68 18.00 -29.13
C TYR A 158 -26.94 16.51 -28.98
N ILE A 159 -26.29 15.89 -27.98
CA ILE A 159 -26.57 14.50 -27.57
C ILE A 159 -27.36 14.58 -26.26
N PRO A 160 -28.68 14.38 -26.26
CA PRO A 160 -29.42 14.22 -25.02
C PRO A 160 -28.97 12.93 -24.31
N LEU A 161 -28.76 13.01 -23.00
CA LEU A 161 -28.56 11.83 -22.17
C LEU A 161 -29.81 10.96 -22.27
N SER A 162 -29.62 9.73 -22.73
CA SER A 162 -30.69 8.75 -22.88
C SER A 162 -30.47 7.57 -21.95
N VAL A 163 -31.52 7.14 -21.27
CA VAL A 163 -31.56 5.99 -20.37
C VAL A 163 -32.54 4.95 -20.90
N LEU A 164 -32.40 3.70 -20.51
CA LEU A 164 -33.36 2.65 -20.84
C LEU A 164 -34.54 2.69 -19.87
N ASP A 165 -35.75 2.63 -20.39
CA ASP A 165 -36.95 2.43 -19.59
C ASP A 165 -37.11 0.97 -19.13
N ASN A 166 -38.19 0.67 -18.40
CA ASN A 166 -38.46 -0.68 -17.88
C ASN A 166 -38.68 -1.72 -18.97
N GLN A 167 -38.93 -1.30 -20.21
CA GLN A 167 -39.10 -2.14 -21.38
C GLN A 167 -37.81 -2.22 -22.22
N GLY A 168 -36.74 -1.54 -21.80
CA GLY A 168 -35.48 -1.47 -22.53
C GLY A 168 -35.46 -0.47 -23.68
N ASN A 169 -36.44 0.43 -23.77
CA ASN A 169 -36.45 1.46 -24.82
C ASN A 169 -35.68 2.71 -24.37
N PRO A 170 -34.93 3.37 -25.26
CA PRO A 170 -34.28 4.64 -24.96
C PRO A 170 -35.30 5.75 -24.65
N GLN A 171 -35.10 6.44 -23.54
CA GLN A 171 -35.82 7.65 -23.16
C GLN A 171 -34.85 8.74 -22.75
N ARG A 172 -35.09 9.98 -23.20
CA ARG A 172 -34.27 11.13 -22.80
C ARG A 172 -34.51 11.45 -21.33
N LEU A 173 -33.43 11.66 -20.58
CA LEU A 173 -33.52 11.97 -19.16
C LEU A 173 -33.73 13.48 -18.96
N GLN A 174 -34.77 13.82 -18.21
CA GLN A 174 -35.07 15.19 -17.78
C GLN A 174 -34.60 15.39 -16.34
N ASP A 175 -34.02 16.56 -16.07
CA ASP A 175 -33.74 17.00 -14.71
C ASP A 175 -35.06 17.47 -14.08
N ASP A 176 -35.48 16.78 -13.01
CA ASP A 176 -36.76 17.02 -12.35
C ASP A 176 -36.89 18.43 -11.77
N SER A 177 -35.76 19.07 -11.43
CA SER A 177 -35.72 20.39 -10.79
C SER A 177 -35.90 21.53 -11.79
N SER A 178 -35.16 21.50 -12.90
CA SER A 178 -35.17 22.53 -13.94
C SER A 178 -36.21 22.26 -15.03
N LYS A 179 -36.78 21.05 -15.09
CA LYS A 179 -37.61 20.57 -16.21
C LYS A 179 -36.90 20.71 -17.57
N THR A 180 -35.57 20.61 -17.60
CA THR A 180 -34.77 20.60 -18.84
C THR A 180 -34.18 19.21 -19.08
N TYR A 181 -33.95 18.85 -20.34
CA TYR A 181 -33.25 17.62 -20.67
C TYR A 181 -31.78 17.72 -20.31
N ILE A 182 -31.16 16.61 -19.91
CA ILE A 182 -29.72 16.58 -19.68
C ILE A 182 -29.03 16.40 -21.03
N VAL A 183 -28.12 17.30 -21.39
CA VAL A 183 -27.34 17.25 -22.64
C VAL A 183 -25.89 16.90 -22.33
N LEU A 184 -25.27 16.06 -23.16
CA LEU A 184 -23.85 15.74 -23.07
C LEU A 184 -23.00 16.92 -23.55
N ASN A 185 -22.20 17.48 -22.65
CA ASN A 185 -21.19 18.49 -22.94
C ASN A 185 -19.95 17.81 -23.52
N ILE A 186 -19.69 18.08 -24.80
CA ILE A 186 -18.55 17.58 -25.54
C ILE A 186 -17.41 18.60 -25.48
N ASP A 187 -16.21 18.14 -25.11
CA ASP A 187 -15.02 18.97 -25.02
C ASP A 187 -14.32 19.15 -26.38
N ASN A 188 -13.21 19.90 -26.37
CA ASN A 188 -12.43 20.16 -27.59
C ASN A 188 -11.77 18.91 -28.19
N SER A 189 -11.68 17.80 -27.45
CA SER A 189 -11.19 16.51 -27.95
C SER A 189 -12.30 15.67 -28.59
N GLY A 190 -13.57 16.08 -28.44
CA GLY A 190 -14.72 15.41 -29.02
C GLY A 190 -15.31 14.32 -28.13
N ILE A 191 -14.98 14.29 -26.84
CA ILE A 191 -15.53 13.34 -25.84
C ILE A 191 -16.26 14.10 -24.72
N MET A 192 -16.89 13.40 -23.76
CA MET A 192 -17.52 14.06 -22.62
C MET A 192 -16.49 14.71 -21.69
N SER A 193 -16.82 15.89 -21.17
CA SER A 193 -16.06 16.53 -20.10
C SER A 193 -16.07 15.71 -18.81
N SER A 194 -15.04 15.88 -17.97
CA SER A 194 -14.93 15.21 -16.67
C SER A 194 -16.14 15.46 -15.74
N GLU A 195 -16.72 16.66 -15.80
CA GLU A 195 -17.91 17.04 -15.02
C GLU A 195 -19.14 16.22 -15.45
N ASN A 196 -19.37 16.11 -16.76
CA ASN A 196 -20.47 15.31 -17.29
C ASN A 196 -20.25 13.82 -17.04
N LEU A 197 -19.01 13.35 -17.14
CA LEU A 197 -18.68 11.96 -16.85
C LEU A 197 -19.02 11.60 -15.40
N LYS A 198 -18.72 12.49 -14.43
CA LYS A 198 -19.15 12.34 -13.04
C LYS A 198 -20.68 12.34 -12.92
N LYS A 199 -21.36 13.34 -13.49
CA LYS A 199 -22.83 13.45 -13.44
C LYS A 199 -23.54 12.20 -13.97
N ILE A 200 -23.07 11.67 -15.09
CA ILE A 200 -23.66 10.49 -15.74
C ILE A 200 -23.33 9.21 -14.97
N SER A 201 -22.14 9.15 -14.38
CA SER A 201 -21.78 8.08 -13.45
C SER A 201 -22.73 8.04 -12.26
N ASP A 202 -23.02 9.18 -11.63
CA ASP A 202 -23.97 9.27 -10.52
C ASP A 202 -25.39 8.82 -10.95
N ILE A 203 -25.86 9.27 -12.11
CA ILE A 203 -27.14 8.83 -12.68
C ILE A 203 -27.18 7.31 -12.92
N ARG A 204 -26.08 6.74 -13.42
CA ARG A 204 -25.98 5.29 -13.60
C ARG A 204 -26.10 4.55 -12.27
N LEU A 205 -25.56 5.10 -11.18
CA LEU A 205 -25.62 4.50 -9.85
C LEU A 205 -27.04 4.54 -9.25
N ASP A 206 -27.88 5.48 -9.66
CA ASP A 206 -29.32 5.52 -9.33
C ASP A 206 -30.16 4.47 -10.09
N LYS A 207 -29.51 3.39 -10.55
CA LYS A 207 -30.09 2.27 -11.31
C LYS A 207 -30.75 2.68 -12.63
N ARG A 208 -30.34 3.80 -13.21
CA ARG A 208 -30.76 4.20 -14.56
C ARG A 208 -29.74 3.70 -15.59
N PHE A 209 -30.09 2.63 -16.30
CA PHE A 209 -29.26 2.06 -17.35
C PHE A 209 -29.13 3.05 -18.51
N LEU A 210 -27.93 3.21 -19.05
CA LEU A 210 -27.68 4.16 -20.13
C LEU A 210 -28.08 3.54 -21.47
N ALA A 211 -28.78 4.29 -22.31
CA ALA A 211 -29.07 3.90 -23.69
C ALA A 211 -27.88 4.25 -24.60
N VAL A 212 -26.77 3.52 -24.42
CA VAL A 212 -25.49 3.80 -25.07
C VAL A 212 -25.63 3.86 -26.59
N ASP A 213 -26.27 2.88 -27.21
CA ASP A 213 -26.42 2.81 -28.67
C ASP A 213 -27.18 4.01 -29.25
N ALA A 214 -28.23 4.47 -28.55
CA ALA A 214 -28.99 5.65 -28.96
C ALA A 214 -28.12 6.92 -28.92
N MET A 215 -27.33 7.09 -27.85
CA MET A 215 -26.42 8.22 -27.73
C MET A 215 -25.28 8.18 -28.76
N ILE A 216 -24.77 6.99 -29.08
CA ILE A 216 -23.73 6.80 -30.10
C ILE A 216 -24.26 7.04 -31.51
N SER A 217 -25.47 6.57 -31.82
CA SER A 217 -26.14 6.90 -33.08
C SER A 217 -26.32 8.41 -33.22
N LYS A 218 -26.75 9.11 -32.16
CA LYS A 218 -26.89 10.58 -32.19
C LYS A 218 -25.52 11.27 -32.34
N ALA A 219 -24.48 10.77 -31.68
CA ALA A 219 -23.11 11.27 -31.82
C ALA A 219 -22.59 11.18 -33.26
N GLN A 220 -22.88 10.07 -33.96
CA GLN A 220 -22.56 9.89 -35.38
C GLN A 220 -23.29 10.93 -36.26
N GLU A 221 -24.59 11.17 -36.02
CA GLU A 221 -25.36 12.18 -36.77
C GLU A 221 -24.80 13.60 -36.59
N ILE A 222 -24.35 13.94 -35.39
CA ILE A 222 -23.75 15.25 -35.09
C ILE A 222 -22.36 15.35 -35.73
N SER A 223 -21.57 14.27 -35.71
CA SER A 223 -20.28 14.21 -36.42
C SER A 223 -20.44 14.42 -37.92
N LEU A 224 -21.45 13.79 -38.54
CA LEU A 224 -21.79 13.99 -39.96
C LEU A 224 -22.26 15.41 -40.27
N SER A 225 -22.75 16.13 -39.27
CA SER A 225 -23.14 17.54 -39.40
C SER A 225 -21.93 18.49 -39.37
N GLY A 226 -20.69 17.98 -39.22
CA GLY A 226 -19.44 18.74 -39.24
C GLY A 226 -18.95 19.21 -37.87
N ASN A 227 -19.60 18.76 -36.79
CA ASN A 227 -19.14 19.02 -35.42
C ASN A 227 -18.08 17.99 -35.02
N LYS A 228 -17.09 18.42 -34.23
CA LYS A 228 -16.00 17.55 -33.78
C LYS A 228 -16.50 16.62 -32.67
N ILE A 229 -16.64 15.33 -32.99
CA ILE A 229 -16.99 14.29 -32.02
C ILE A 229 -16.12 13.05 -32.29
N SER A 230 -15.53 12.50 -31.23
CA SER A 230 -14.89 11.20 -31.24
C SER A 230 -15.94 10.15 -30.84
N VAL A 231 -16.57 9.54 -31.84
CA VAL A 231 -17.61 8.51 -31.62
C VAL A 231 -17.04 7.32 -30.85
N GLU A 232 -15.83 6.90 -31.18
CA GLU A 232 -15.13 5.81 -30.49
C GLU A 232 -14.81 6.18 -29.03
N GLY A 233 -14.25 7.37 -28.79
CA GLY A 233 -13.91 7.83 -27.44
C GLY A 233 -15.14 8.00 -26.56
N LEU A 234 -16.21 8.60 -27.08
CA LEU A 234 -17.49 8.72 -26.39
C LEU A 234 -18.11 7.33 -26.11
N GLY A 235 -18.02 6.42 -27.08
CA GLY A 235 -18.44 5.02 -26.92
C GLY A 235 -17.72 4.32 -25.79
N ALA A 236 -16.39 4.46 -25.72
CA ALA A 236 -15.58 3.91 -24.65
C ALA A 236 -15.97 4.51 -23.28
N GLN A 237 -16.24 5.82 -23.20
CA GLN A 237 -16.70 6.45 -21.95
C GLN A 237 -18.08 5.92 -21.51
N LEU A 238 -19.09 5.95 -22.38
CA LEU A 238 -20.45 5.55 -22.05
C LEU A 238 -20.54 4.05 -21.72
N LYS A 239 -19.87 3.20 -22.51
CA LYS A 239 -19.80 1.77 -22.24
C LYS A 239 -19.04 1.48 -20.94
N GLY A 240 -17.92 2.15 -20.71
CA GLY A 240 -17.16 2.02 -19.47
C GLY A 240 -17.99 2.40 -18.24
N ILE A 241 -18.78 3.48 -18.31
CA ILE A 241 -19.71 3.85 -17.23
C ILE A 241 -20.77 2.76 -17.00
N GLN A 242 -21.31 2.19 -18.08
CA GLN A 242 -22.29 1.11 -18.01
C GLN A 242 -21.69 -0.15 -17.34
N ASP A 243 -20.53 -0.62 -17.82
CA ASP A 243 -19.81 -1.79 -17.30
C ASP A 243 -19.42 -1.60 -15.83
N LEU A 244 -18.93 -0.40 -15.47
CA LEU A 244 -18.64 -0.04 -14.07
C LEU A 244 -19.89 -0.03 -13.20
N GLY A 245 -21.02 0.48 -13.71
CA GLY A 245 -22.29 0.47 -13.00
C GLY A 245 -22.84 -0.94 -12.76
N ASP A 246 -22.63 -1.86 -13.70
CA ASP A 246 -22.99 -3.26 -13.56
C ASP A 246 -22.14 -3.93 -12.47
N LEU A 247 -20.81 -3.70 -12.48
CA LEU A 247 -19.91 -4.17 -11.41
C LEU A 247 -20.26 -3.57 -10.05
N TYR A 248 -20.58 -2.28 -9.98
CA TYR A 248 -21.03 -1.66 -8.73
C TYR A 248 -22.27 -2.37 -8.19
N THR A 249 -23.28 -2.55 -9.05
CA THR A 249 -24.57 -3.16 -8.66
C THR A 249 -24.38 -4.60 -8.16
N ALA A 250 -23.50 -5.36 -8.82
CA ALA A 250 -23.21 -6.74 -8.45
C ALA A 250 -22.43 -6.86 -7.12
N ASN A 251 -21.60 -5.88 -6.77
CA ASN A 251 -20.62 -6.03 -5.68
C ASN A 251 -20.91 -5.16 -4.44
N ILE A 252 -21.71 -4.10 -4.54
CA ILE A 252 -21.87 -3.11 -3.45
C ILE A 252 -22.31 -3.74 -2.12
N SER A 253 -23.22 -4.71 -2.13
CA SER A 253 -23.66 -5.39 -0.89
C SER A 253 -22.53 -6.21 -0.26
N ALA A 254 -21.76 -6.96 -1.05
CA ALA A 254 -20.65 -7.75 -0.56
C ALA A 254 -19.52 -6.87 -0.01
N VAL A 255 -19.19 -5.78 -0.72
CA VAL A 255 -18.19 -4.80 -0.29
C VAL A 255 -18.63 -4.08 0.98
N SER A 256 -19.90 -3.69 1.09
CA SER A 256 -20.46 -3.09 2.31
C SER A 256 -20.35 -4.00 3.53
N MET A 257 -20.60 -5.31 3.37
CA MET A 257 -20.43 -6.29 4.44
C MET A 257 -18.95 -6.46 4.82
N ALA A 258 -18.05 -6.57 3.83
CA ALA A 258 -16.62 -6.75 4.07
C ALA A 258 -15.97 -5.54 4.76
N LEU A 259 -16.33 -4.33 4.35
CA LEU A 259 -15.78 -3.09 4.89
C LEU A 259 -16.51 -2.61 6.16
N GLY A 260 -17.60 -3.25 6.56
CA GLY A 260 -18.42 -2.83 7.71
C GLY A 260 -17.63 -2.68 9.01
N SER A 261 -16.64 -3.55 9.26
CA SER A 261 -15.82 -3.49 10.48
C SER A 261 -14.79 -2.37 10.47
N ILE A 262 -14.51 -1.72 9.33
CA ILE A 262 -13.59 -0.57 9.29
C ILE A 262 -14.20 0.63 10.04
N LYS A 263 -15.53 0.69 10.16
CA LYS A 263 -16.27 1.79 10.83
C LYS A 263 -15.91 1.98 12.31
N GLN A 264 -15.28 1.00 12.95
CA GLN A 264 -14.82 1.13 14.34
C GLN A 264 -13.52 1.93 14.50
N TYR A 265 -12.82 2.22 13.41
CA TYR A 265 -11.55 2.94 13.43
C TYR A 265 -11.74 4.42 13.07
N SER A 266 -10.82 5.26 13.56
CA SER A 266 -10.82 6.70 13.29
C SER A 266 -9.61 7.10 12.47
N TYR A 267 -9.84 7.72 11.31
CA TYR A 267 -8.77 8.28 10.49
C TYR A 267 -7.95 9.32 11.24
N THR A 268 -8.61 10.27 11.93
CA THR A 268 -7.92 11.33 12.67
C THR A 268 -7.02 10.77 13.77
N SER A 269 -7.52 9.80 14.54
CA SER A 269 -6.74 9.17 15.62
C SER A 269 -5.56 8.36 15.08
N LEU A 270 -5.77 7.53 14.05
CA LEU A 270 -4.70 6.76 13.42
C LEU A 270 -3.66 7.67 12.76
N SER A 271 -4.09 8.72 12.06
CA SER A 271 -3.20 9.72 11.44
C SER A 271 -2.31 10.39 12.48
N GLU A 272 -2.89 10.82 13.62
CA GLU A 272 -2.13 11.43 14.71
C GLU A 272 -1.14 10.45 15.34
N ASN A 273 -1.54 9.19 15.54
CA ASN A 273 -0.67 8.16 16.08
C ASN A 273 0.49 7.86 15.13
N VAL A 274 0.22 7.63 13.84
CA VAL A 274 1.24 7.41 12.81
C VAL A 274 2.20 8.59 12.76
N ARG A 275 1.69 9.83 12.75
CA ARG A 275 2.53 11.04 12.79
C ARG A 275 3.45 11.06 14.01
N LYS A 276 2.90 10.83 15.22
CA LYS A 276 3.69 10.79 16.46
C LYS A 276 4.79 9.73 16.40
N ILE A 277 4.48 8.54 15.89
CA ILE A 277 5.45 7.44 15.74
C ILE A 277 6.56 7.84 14.75
N MET A 278 6.18 8.39 13.59
CA MET A 278 7.10 8.80 12.53
C MET A 278 7.96 10.01 12.91
N GLU A 279 7.49 10.88 13.81
CA GLU A 279 8.30 11.98 14.36
C GLU A 279 9.25 11.47 15.45
N TYR A 280 8.82 10.48 16.24
CA TYR A 280 9.57 10.00 17.39
C TYR A 280 10.71 9.06 17.04
N PHE A 281 10.42 7.90 16.44
CA PHE A 281 11.39 6.81 16.33
C PHE A 281 12.60 7.09 15.44
N PRO A 282 12.50 7.87 14.34
CA PRO A 282 13.68 8.28 13.57
C PRO A 282 14.68 9.11 14.39
N ASN A 283 14.19 9.90 15.34
CA ASN A 283 15.01 10.79 16.18
C ASN A 283 15.36 10.18 17.55
N ALA A 284 14.75 9.05 17.89
CA ALA A 284 15.00 8.36 19.15
C ALA A 284 16.37 7.68 19.11
N GLU A 285 17.19 7.96 20.13
CA GLU A 285 18.52 7.37 20.26
C GLU A 285 18.68 6.78 21.66
N ILE A 286 19.47 5.70 21.72
CA ILE A 286 19.88 5.10 22.98
C ILE A 286 20.65 6.16 23.77
N GLY A 287 20.06 6.67 24.86
CA GLY A 287 20.68 7.68 25.70
C GLY A 287 20.20 9.11 25.56
N ASN A 288 19.26 9.42 24.67
CA ASN A 288 18.71 10.76 24.56
C ASN A 288 17.62 10.99 25.63
N ALA A 289 17.60 12.17 26.27
CA ALA A 289 16.59 12.55 27.27
C ALA A 289 15.14 12.44 26.74
N ASN A 290 14.92 12.58 25.43
CA ASN A 290 13.61 12.34 24.79
C ASN A 290 13.18 10.86 24.77
N THR A 291 14.00 9.96 25.32
CA THR A 291 13.82 8.50 25.34
C THR A 291 13.65 7.99 26.78
N GLU A 292 12.98 8.79 27.62
CA GLU A 292 12.56 8.35 28.95
C GLU A 292 11.76 7.05 28.86
N ASN A 293 12.04 6.10 29.78
CA ASN A 293 11.46 4.75 29.77
C ASN A 293 9.91 4.77 29.67
N THR A 294 9.26 5.72 30.35
CA THR A 294 7.80 5.90 30.29
C THR A 294 7.33 6.32 28.90
N TYR A 295 8.03 7.26 28.26
CA TYR A 295 7.66 7.76 26.93
C TYR A 295 7.97 6.75 25.83
N LEU A 296 9.12 6.06 25.88
CA LEU A 296 9.44 4.96 24.97
C LEU A 296 8.42 3.82 25.07
N ARG A 297 7.98 3.46 26.29
CA ARG A 297 6.94 2.45 26.51
C ARG A 297 5.60 2.88 25.92
N GLN A 298 5.21 4.15 26.10
CA GLN A 298 4.00 4.71 25.50
C GLN A 298 4.07 4.69 23.97
N MET A 299 5.16 5.18 23.38
CA MET A 299 5.33 5.22 21.92
C MET A 299 5.37 3.82 21.30
N THR A 300 5.97 2.84 21.98
CA THR A 300 5.93 1.44 21.56
C THR A 300 4.52 0.86 21.62
N ALA A 301 3.74 1.18 22.66
CA ALA A 301 2.35 0.73 22.75
C ALA A 301 1.49 1.33 21.62
N ILE A 302 1.67 2.63 21.33
CA ILE A 302 1.01 3.30 20.20
C ILE A 302 1.43 2.66 18.87
N TYR A 303 2.72 2.34 18.69
CA TYR A 303 3.25 1.65 17.52
C TYR A 303 2.59 0.29 17.28
N ASN A 304 2.60 -0.58 18.29
CA ASN A 304 2.04 -1.92 18.19
C ASN A 304 0.51 -1.87 17.94
N THR A 305 -0.19 -1.02 18.67
CA THR A 305 -1.65 -0.85 18.52
C THR A 305 -1.99 -0.32 17.11
N SER A 306 -1.24 0.67 16.61
CA SER A 306 -1.49 1.23 15.28
C SER A 306 -1.20 0.20 14.19
N LEU A 307 -0.12 -0.59 14.31
CA LEU A 307 0.16 -1.68 13.36
C LEU A 307 -0.95 -2.74 13.35
N GLU A 308 -1.41 -3.17 14.52
CA GLU A 308 -2.50 -4.14 14.63
C GLU A 308 -3.79 -3.62 13.96
N GLN A 309 -4.15 -2.36 14.24
CA GLN A 309 -5.30 -1.71 13.61
C GLN A 309 -5.14 -1.60 12.09
N LEU A 310 -3.98 -1.17 11.60
CA LEU A 310 -3.70 -1.06 10.16
C LEU A 310 -3.72 -2.41 9.45
N SER A 311 -3.15 -3.46 10.05
CA SER A 311 -3.20 -4.81 9.51
C SER A 311 -4.65 -5.36 9.49
N ALA A 312 -5.46 -5.07 10.51
CA ALA A 312 -6.87 -5.45 10.53
C ALA A 312 -7.68 -4.74 9.43
N ILE A 313 -7.45 -3.43 9.21
CA ILE A 313 -8.07 -2.65 8.13
C ILE A 313 -7.65 -3.21 6.78
N LYS A 314 -6.34 -3.45 6.57
CA LYS A 314 -5.81 -4.03 5.35
C LYS A 314 -6.43 -5.40 5.04
N SER A 315 -6.60 -6.24 6.05
CA SER A 315 -7.27 -7.54 5.87
C SER A 315 -8.71 -7.38 5.33
N GLN A 316 -9.46 -6.35 5.75
CA GLN A 316 -10.78 -6.08 5.17
C GLN A 316 -10.69 -5.52 3.75
N LYS A 317 -9.71 -4.63 3.49
CA LYS A 317 -9.43 -4.11 2.15
C LYS A 317 -9.07 -5.22 1.17
N ASP A 318 -8.26 -6.19 1.59
CA ASP A 318 -7.83 -7.32 0.78
C ASP A 318 -9.01 -8.17 0.29
N LYS A 319 -10.09 -8.28 1.09
CA LYS A 319 -11.32 -9.00 0.69
C LYS A 319 -12.05 -8.35 -0.48
N VAL A 320 -11.89 -7.04 -0.68
CA VAL A 320 -12.59 -6.30 -1.75
C VAL A 320 -11.65 -5.88 -2.88
N ARG A 321 -10.34 -6.08 -2.72
CA ARG A 321 -9.30 -5.63 -3.65
C ARG A 321 -9.54 -6.16 -5.07
N VAL A 322 -9.92 -7.43 -5.22
CA VAL A 322 -10.23 -8.01 -6.55
C VAL A 322 -11.34 -7.25 -7.28
N HIS A 323 -12.43 -6.90 -6.58
CA HIS A 323 -13.54 -6.16 -7.18
C HIS A 323 -13.13 -4.72 -7.53
N LEU A 324 -12.43 -4.06 -6.62
CA LEU A 324 -11.97 -2.69 -6.82
C LEU A 324 -10.94 -2.59 -7.95
N ASP A 325 -9.99 -3.53 -8.03
CA ASP A 325 -8.96 -3.58 -9.07
C ASP A 325 -9.59 -3.82 -10.45
N ALA A 326 -10.55 -4.75 -10.57
CA ALA A 326 -11.29 -4.96 -11.81
C ALA A 326 -12.00 -3.67 -12.29
N MET A 327 -12.63 -2.94 -11.38
CA MET A 327 -13.27 -1.66 -11.70
C MET A 327 -12.25 -0.58 -12.05
N ASN A 328 -11.12 -0.50 -11.34
CA ASN A 328 -10.06 0.45 -11.64
C ASN A 328 -9.42 0.19 -13.01
N GLU A 329 -9.27 -1.08 -13.43
CA GLU A 329 -8.75 -1.42 -14.75
C GLU A 329 -9.69 -1.00 -15.90
N ILE A 330 -11.00 -1.03 -15.68
CA ILE A 330 -11.97 -0.46 -16.63
C ILE A 330 -11.87 1.07 -16.62
N ALA A 331 -11.88 1.69 -15.43
CA ALA A 331 -11.81 3.14 -15.28
C ALA A 331 -10.54 3.75 -15.89
N LYS A 332 -9.39 3.07 -15.80
CA LYS A 332 -8.14 3.48 -16.45
C LYS A 332 -8.27 3.60 -17.96
N LYS A 333 -9.00 2.68 -18.60
CA LYS A 333 -9.22 2.61 -20.05
C LYS A 333 -10.25 3.61 -20.56
N ILE A 334 -11.08 4.17 -19.67
CA ILE A 334 -12.01 5.23 -20.03
C ILE A 334 -11.23 6.52 -20.39
N PRO A 335 -11.44 7.12 -21.57
CA PRO A 335 -10.86 8.42 -21.91
C PRO A 335 -11.30 9.51 -20.93
N GLY A 336 -10.34 10.29 -20.42
CA GLY A 336 -10.61 11.39 -19.50
C GLY A 336 -9.46 11.64 -18.54
N GLU A 337 -9.60 12.70 -17.74
CA GLU A 337 -8.59 13.09 -16.76
C GLU A 337 -8.53 12.16 -15.54
N GLU A 338 -7.33 12.03 -14.98
CA GLU A 338 -7.10 11.35 -13.70
C GLU A 338 -7.00 12.36 -12.55
N ALA A 339 -7.27 11.90 -11.33
CA ALA A 339 -6.99 12.68 -10.13
C ALA A 339 -5.47 12.66 -9.85
N LYS A 340 -4.90 13.81 -9.49
CA LYS A 340 -3.45 13.95 -9.27
C LYS A 340 -2.99 13.43 -7.91
N ASN A 341 -3.89 13.43 -6.93
CA ASN A 341 -3.61 13.01 -5.56
C ASN A 341 -4.89 12.51 -4.87
N LEU A 342 -4.75 11.99 -3.65
CA LEU A 342 -5.86 11.44 -2.88
C LEU A 342 -6.94 12.50 -2.52
N ASP A 343 -6.55 13.73 -2.24
CA ASP A 343 -7.49 14.80 -1.92
C ASP A 343 -8.39 15.14 -3.11
N GLU A 344 -7.79 15.27 -4.30
CA GLU A 344 -8.53 15.42 -5.56
C GLU A 344 -9.38 14.18 -5.84
N PHE A 345 -8.86 12.97 -5.62
CA PHE A 345 -9.60 11.74 -5.86
C PHE A 345 -10.88 11.64 -5.00
N ILE A 346 -10.83 12.07 -3.73
CA ILE A 346 -11.99 12.04 -2.84
C ILE A 346 -13.03 13.10 -3.20
N THR A 347 -12.59 14.29 -3.60
CA THR A 347 -13.49 15.42 -3.91
C THR A 347 -14.02 15.39 -5.33
N ASN A 348 -13.19 14.93 -6.27
CA ASN A 348 -13.47 14.81 -7.69
C ASN A 348 -12.75 13.57 -8.28
N PRO A 349 -13.34 12.37 -8.14
CA PRO A 349 -12.76 11.12 -8.65
C PRO A 349 -12.72 11.02 -10.19
N LYS A 350 -13.34 11.95 -10.93
CA LYS A 350 -13.36 12.00 -12.40
C LYS A 350 -13.80 10.66 -13.00
N LYS A 351 -12.97 10.03 -13.84
CA LYS A 351 -13.26 8.71 -14.45
C LYS A 351 -13.36 7.55 -13.46
N TYR A 352 -12.91 7.75 -12.22
CA TYR A 352 -13.03 6.79 -11.14
C TYR A 352 -14.27 7.00 -10.25
N THR A 353 -15.25 7.81 -10.69
CA THR A 353 -16.45 8.12 -9.88
C THR A 353 -17.14 6.85 -9.39
N ILE A 354 -17.40 5.86 -10.24
CA ILE A 354 -18.07 4.62 -9.83
C ILE A 354 -17.19 3.74 -8.91
N PRO A 355 -15.91 3.44 -9.22
CA PRO A 355 -15.02 2.75 -8.27
C PRO A 355 -14.89 3.45 -6.92
N PHE A 356 -14.81 4.78 -6.90
CA PHE A 356 -14.80 5.58 -5.69
C PHE A 356 -16.11 5.44 -4.91
N ARG A 357 -17.26 5.57 -5.59
CA ARG A 357 -18.59 5.41 -4.99
C ARG A 357 -18.80 4.01 -4.41
N LEU A 358 -18.23 2.96 -5.01
CA LEU A 358 -18.26 1.62 -4.43
C LEU A 358 -17.71 1.63 -2.99
N ILE A 359 -16.56 2.28 -2.76
CA ILE A 359 -15.92 2.35 -1.45
C ILE A 359 -16.64 3.36 -0.54
N SER A 360 -16.94 4.56 -1.07
CA SER A 360 -17.61 5.62 -0.32
C SER A 360 -18.96 5.17 0.21
N ASP A 361 -19.81 4.59 -0.64
CA ASP A 361 -21.15 4.14 -0.26
C ASP A 361 -21.08 2.97 0.72
N SER A 362 -20.14 2.03 0.53
CA SER A 362 -19.91 0.91 1.47
C SER A 362 -19.53 1.38 2.87
N LEU A 363 -18.83 2.50 2.96
CA LEU A 363 -18.42 3.13 4.21
C LEU A 363 -19.43 4.18 4.71
N GLY A 364 -20.59 4.31 4.07
CA GLY A 364 -21.66 5.23 4.47
C GLY A 364 -21.39 6.71 4.13
N GLY A 365 -20.51 6.98 3.17
CA GLY A 365 -20.15 8.33 2.75
C GLY A 365 -19.19 9.07 3.71
N ASP A 366 -18.59 8.37 4.67
CA ASP A 366 -17.63 8.97 5.61
C ASP A 366 -16.28 9.20 4.94
N ASN A 367 -15.98 10.47 4.64
CA ASN A 367 -14.71 10.87 4.04
C ASN A 367 -13.48 10.45 4.85
N GLY A 368 -13.57 10.38 6.18
CA GLY A 368 -12.50 9.90 7.04
C GLY A 368 -12.23 8.41 6.82
N LEU A 369 -13.27 7.58 6.82
CA LEU A 369 -13.12 6.15 6.55
C LEU A 369 -12.62 5.87 5.13
N VAL A 370 -13.08 6.65 4.14
CA VAL A 370 -12.59 6.56 2.76
C VAL A 370 -11.11 6.92 2.69
N ARG A 371 -10.67 8.00 3.35
CA ARG A 371 -9.24 8.34 3.45
C ARG A 371 -8.46 7.19 4.06
N LEU A 372 -8.95 6.64 5.17
CA LEU A 372 -8.30 5.53 5.86
C LEU A 372 -8.13 4.30 4.95
N PHE A 373 -9.14 3.95 4.17
CA PHE A 373 -9.08 2.85 3.20
C PHE A 373 -7.95 3.04 2.16
N TYR A 374 -7.76 4.26 1.68
CA TYR A 374 -6.73 4.57 0.68
C TYR A 374 -5.34 4.79 1.29
N THR A 375 -5.21 5.23 2.55
CA THR A 375 -3.91 5.49 3.20
C THR A 375 -3.35 4.31 3.99
N CYS A 376 -4.17 3.33 4.41
CA CYS A 376 -3.76 2.29 5.36
C CYS A 376 -2.51 1.51 4.95
N ASP A 377 -2.40 1.15 3.67
CA ASP A 377 -1.30 0.30 3.18
C ASP A 377 0.04 1.04 3.27
N GLN A 378 0.05 2.34 2.95
CA GLN A 378 1.25 3.18 3.05
C GLN A 378 1.68 3.34 4.51
N TRP A 379 0.74 3.67 5.40
CA TRP A 379 1.06 3.80 6.83
C TRP A 379 1.56 2.48 7.44
N GLU A 380 0.97 1.34 7.07
CA GLU A 380 1.45 0.04 7.55
C GLU A 380 2.90 -0.20 7.12
N ALA A 381 3.24 0.11 5.87
CA ALA A 381 4.60 -0.03 5.35
C ALA A 381 5.59 0.91 6.07
N ASP A 382 5.22 2.18 6.23
CA ASP A 382 6.04 3.18 6.93
C ASP A 382 6.34 2.75 8.37
N LEU A 383 5.33 2.23 9.09
CA LEU A 383 5.51 1.72 10.44
C LEU A 383 6.37 0.45 10.48
N LYS A 384 6.19 -0.50 9.53
CA LYS A 384 7.03 -1.71 9.49
C LYS A 384 8.50 -1.38 9.27
N ASN A 385 8.82 -0.34 8.49
CA ASN A 385 10.20 0.11 8.28
C ASN A 385 10.90 0.59 9.57
N LEU A 386 10.15 0.97 10.60
CA LEU A 386 10.71 1.35 11.91
C LEU A 386 10.99 0.16 12.84
N GLY A 387 10.54 -1.05 12.49
CA GLY A 387 10.54 -2.20 13.41
C GLY A 387 11.91 -2.55 14.00
N GLU A 388 12.97 -2.52 13.19
CA GLU A 388 14.33 -2.79 13.66
C GLU A 388 14.80 -1.77 14.70
N LYS A 389 14.51 -0.48 14.46
CA LYS A 389 14.87 0.61 15.38
C LYS A 389 14.11 0.49 16.70
N VAL A 390 12.82 0.18 16.65
CA VAL A 390 11.99 -0.08 17.84
C VAL A 390 12.58 -1.23 18.65
N ASN A 391 12.89 -2.36 18.01
CA ASN A 391 13.48 -3.53 18.67
C ASN A 391 14.83 -3.22 19.32
N GLN A 392 15.69 -2.45 18.64
CA GLN A 392 16.99 -2.03 19.19
C GLN A 392 16.82 -1.20 20.47
N LEU A 393 15.94 -0.19 20.44
CA LEU A 393 15.65 0.66 21.61
C LEU A 393 15.11 -0.16 22.79
N GLN A 394 14.20 -1.11 22.54
CA GLN A 394 13.69 -2.00 23.59
C GLN A 394 14.77 -2.92 24.19
N SER A 395 15.67 -3.45 23.36
CA SER A 395 16.67 -4.45 23.76
C SER A 395 17.73 -3.92 24.73
N VAL A 396 18.17 -2.67 24.56
CA VAL A 396 19.17 -2.03 25.43
C VAL A 396 18.62 -1.82 26.84
N HIS A 397 17.31 -1.52 26.96
CA HIS A 397 16.70 -1.24 28.25
C HIS A 397 16.27 -2.50 29.03
N ALA A 398 15.82 -3.56 28.37
CA ALA A 398 15.18 -4.67 29.07
C ALA A 398 16.15 -5.63 29.80
N ASN A 399 17.36 -5.86 29.27
CA ASN A 399 18.22 -6.96 29.78
C ASN A 399 19.73 -6.68 29.80
N PHE A 400 20.20 -5.51 29.34
CA PHE A 400 21.63 -5.23 29.23
C PHE A 400 22.35 -5.35 30.59
N ILE A 401 21.82 -4.69 31.64
CA ILE A 401 22.44 -4.71 32.97
C ILE A 401 22.49 -6.13 33.53
N LYS A 402 21.36 -6.85 33.50
CA LYS A 402 21.27 -8.24 33.99
C LYS A 402 22.25 -9.17 33.27
N ASN A 403 22.34 -9.08 31.94
CA ASN A 403 23.25 -9.90 31.15
C ASN A 403 24.71 -9.56 31.44
N THR A 404 25.03 -8.28 31.65
CA THR A 404 26.39 -7.84 31.99
C THR A 404 26.77 -8.32 33.39
N THR A 405 25.87 -8.25 34.36
CA THR A 405 26.06 -8.81 35.71
C THR A 405 26.34 -10.31 35.66
N ASN A 406 25.52 -11.10 34.94
CA ASN A 406 25.76 -12.54 34.79
C ASN A 406 27.14 -12.85 34.20
N LYS A 407 27.59 -12.08 33.19
CA LYS A 407 28.92 -12.25 32.60
C LYS A 407 30.05 -11.92 33.58
N ILE A 408 29.87 -10.91 34.44
CA ILE A 408 30.82 -10.59 35.51
C ILE A 408 30.87 -11.72 36.55
N ASP A 409 29.73 -12.31 36.90
CA ASP A 409 29.68 -13.45 37.81
C ASP A 409 30.41 -14.67 37.22
N ASP A 410 30.24 -14.95 35.93
CA ASP A 410 30.95 -16.04 35.24
C ASP A 410 32.46 -15.77 35.08
N LEU A 411 32.85 -14.51 34.88
CA LEU A 411 34.25 -14.09 34.94
C LEU A 411 34.84 -14.35 36.34
N ASN A 412 34.13 -13.98 37.40
CA ASN A 412 34.57 -14.19 38.79
C ASN A 412 34.70 -15.68 39.13
N LYS A 413 33.80 -16.54 38.63
CA LYS A 413 33.98 -18.00 38.71
C LYS A 413 35.25 -18.45 38.01
N SER A 414 35.50 -17.95 36.80
CA SER A 414 36.71 -18.29 36.04
C SER A 414 38.00 -17.84 36.75
N ILE A 415 37.99 -16.70 37.43
CA ILE A 415 39.09 -16.22 38.30
C ILE A 415 39.31 -17.18 39.47
N LYS A 416 38.22 -17.61 40.13
CA LYS A 416 38.31 -18.58 41.23
C LYS A 416 38.90 -19.91 40.76
N ASP A 417 38.45 -20.42 39.61
CA ASP A 417 38.97 -21.66 39.01
C ASP A 417 40.47 -21.56 38.70
N TYR A 418 40.98 -20.37 38.35
CA TYR A 418 42.42 -20.18 38.15
C TYR A 418 43.22 -20.44 39.43
N SER A 419 42.71 -20.00 40.58
CA SER A 419 43.36 -20.24 41.88
C SER A 419 43.47 -21.74 42.19
N ASP A 420 42.44 -22.52 41.88
CA ASP A 420 42.46 -23.97 42.02
C ASP A 420 43.46 -24.63 41.06
N LYS A 421 43.48 -24.20 39.79
CA LYS A 421 44.45 -24.70 38.81
C LYS A 421 45.89 -24.33 39.17
N LYS A 422 46.12 -23.13 39.70
CA LYS A 422 47.42 -22.69 40.22
C LYS A 422 47.90 -23.63 41.31
N ARG A 423 47.07 -23.91 42.31
CA ARG A 423 47.40 -24.84 43.40
C ARG A 423 47.70 -26.25 42.89
N ILE A 424 46.96 -26.72 41.89
CA ILE A 424 47.22 -28.02 41.24
C ILE A 424 48.59 -27.97 40.55
N PHE A 425 48.87 -26.95 39.75
CA PHE A 425 50.15 -26.78 39.08
C PHE A 425 51.32 -26.77 40.07
N GLU A 426 51.25 -25.98 41.14
CA GLU A 426 52.30 -25.89 42.17
C GLU A 426 52.54 -27.23 42.87
N ARG A 427 51.48 -27.98 43.18
CA ARG A 427 51.61 -29.33 43.75
C ARG A 427 52.26 -30.31 42.78
N PHE A 428 51.91 -30.25 41.50
CA PHE A 428 52.55 -31.09 40.48
C PHE A 428 54.02 -30.70 40.26
N LEU A 429 54.35 -29.41 40.38
CA LEU A 429 55.72 -28.90 40.36
C LEU A 429 56.55 -29.46 41.53
N GLU A 430 56.01 -29.44 42.74
CA GLU A 430 56.65 -30.05 43.91
C GLU A 430 56.82 -31.56 43.75
N LYS A 431 55.77 -32.25 43.29
CA LYS A 431 55.82 -33.69 43.02
C LYS A 431 56.90 -34.04 41.99
N ALA A 432 57.02 -33.26 40.93
CA ALA A 432 58.06 -33.46 39.91
C ALA A 432 59.47 -33.28 40.50
N ILE A 433 59.66 -32.36 41.45
CA ILE A 433 60.93 -32.18 42.17
C ILE A 433 61.27 -33.40 43.04
N THR A 434 60.27 -34.00 43.70
CA THR A 434 60.49 -35.09 44.67
C THR A 434 60.56 -36.48 44.03
N GLU A 435 59.72 -36.75 43.03
CA GLU A 435 59.52 -38.08 42.44
C GLU A 435 60.07 -38.21 41.01
N GLY A 436 60.27 -37.09 40.32
CA GLY A 436 60.58 -37.07 38.89
C GLY A 436 62.07 -37.20 38.59
N THR A 437 62.38 -37.81 37.44
CA THR A 437 63.66 -37.60 36.76
C THR A 437 63.53 -36.42 35.79
N ALA A 438 64.67 -35.82 35.39
CA ALA A 438 64.70 -34.78 34.36
C ALA A 438 63.98 -35.19 33.06
N GLU A 439 63.99 -36.49 32.71
CA GLU A 439 63.33 -37.03 31.51
C GLU A 439 61.80 -37.12 31.64
N THR A 440 61.28 -37.29 32.86
CA THR A 440 59.83 -37.41 33.13
C THR A 440 59.17 -36.11 33.56
N PHE A 441 59.95 -35.04 33.79
CA PHE A 441 59.49 -33.75 34.31
C PHE A 441 58.31 -33.16 33.52
N ASN A 442 58.43 -33.09 32.20
CA ASN A 442 57.40 -32.54 31.33
C ASN A 442 56.08 -33.34 31.40
N THR A 443 56.15 -34.66 31.61
CA THR A 443 54.96 -35.51 31.79
C THR A 443 54.13 -35.12 33.02
N PHE A 444 54.76 -34.60 34.07
CA PHE A 444 54.06 -34.12 35.26
C PHE A 444 53.51 -32.69 35.11
N ILE A 445 54.18 -31.84 34.33
CA ILE A 445 53.93 -30.39 34.36
C ILE A 445 53.12 -29.89 33.16
N ASP A 446 53.23 -30.50 31.98
CA ASP A 446 52.66 -29.96 30.75
C ASP A 446 51.13 -29.82 30.81
N ALA A 447 50.42 -30.84 31.32
CA ALA A 447 48.96 -30.80 31.40
C ALA A 447 48.44 -29.78 32.44
N PRO A 448 48.95 -29.73 33.69
CA PRO A 448 48.62 -28.66 34.63
C PRO A 448 48.99 -27.26 34.15
N PHE A 449 50.13 -27.11 33.48
CA PHE A 449 50.59 -25.84 32.93
C PHE A 449 49.64 -25.35 31.83
N LYS A 450 49.34 -26.19 30.83
CA LYS A 450 48.40 -25.85 29.75
C LYS A 450 47.01 -25.51 30.29
N ALA A 451 46.52 -26.26 31.28
CA ALA A 451 45.22 -25.98 31.90
C ALA A 451 45.17 -24.59 32.58
N LEU A 452 46.32 -24.14 33.13
CA LEU A 452 46.49 -22.81 33.73
C LEU A 452 46.55 -21.72 32.65
N GLU A 453 47.30 -21.94 31.57
CA GLU A 453 47.39 -21.01 30.42
C GLU A 453 46.03 -20.79 29.75
N ASP A 454 45.32 -21.87 29.45
CA ASP A 454 43.98 -21.84 28.83
C ASP A 454 43.00 -21.03 29.71
N GLN A 455 43.11 -21.18 31.03
CA GLN A 455 42.26 -20.45 31.98
C GLN A 455 42.59 -18.95 31.99
N ASN A 456 43.87 -18.58 31.99
CA ASN A 456 44.30 -17.18 31.91
C ASN A 456 43.82 -16.53 30.59
N GLN A 457 43.97 -17.22 29.47
CA GLN A 457 43.52 -16.72 28.16
C GLN A 457 42.00 -16.51 28.14
N LYS A 458 41.23 -17.44 28.71
CA LYS A 458 39.77 -17.32 28.85
C LYS A 458 39.38 -16.09 29.67
N ILE A 459 39.98 -15.91 30.85
CA ILE A 459 39.73 -14.76 31.74
C ILE A 459 39.96 -13.43 31.02
N ASN A 460 41.11 -13.29 30.33
CA ASN A 460 41.43 -12.05 29.60
C ASN A 460 40.46 -11.77 28.44
N THR A 461 40.05 -12.82 27.74
CA THR A 461 39.07 -12.72 26.63
C THR A 461 37.70 -12.29 27.15
N ASP A 462 37.22 -12.92 28.23
CA ASP A 462 35.91 -12.62 28.81
C ASP A 462 35.85 -11.21 29.40
N TYR A 463 36.89 -10.80 30.13
CA TYR A 463 37.04 -9.43 30.63
C TYR A 463 36.97 -8.39 29.50
N SER A 464 37.76 -8.59 28.43
CA SER A 464 37.80 -7.67 27.30
C SER A 464 36.44 -7.53 26.60
N LYS A 465 35.71 -8.65 26.43
CA LYS A 465 34.36 -8.64 25.84
C LYS A 465 33.35 -7.87 26.70
N ILE A 466 33.45 -7.98 28.03
CA ILE A 466 32.57 -7.25 28.96
C ILE A 466 32.86 -5.74 28.88
N VAL A 467 34.14 -5.34 28.91
CA VAL A 467 34.55 -3.92 28.78
C VAL A 467 34.02 -3.31 27.49
N GLN A 468 34.26 -3.97 26.35
CA GLN A 468 33.76 -3.50 25.04
C GLN A 468 32.23 -3.36 25.00
N SER A 469 31.51 -4.27 25.67
CA SER A 469 30.04 -4.20 25.75
C SER A 469 29.56 -2.98 26.54
N ILE A 470 30.28 -2.61 27.61
CA ILE A 470 30.00 -1.43 28.44
C ILE A 470 30.41 -0.13 27.73
N GLU A 471 31.47 -0.13 26.94
CA GLU A 471 31.92 1.05 26.17
C GLU A 471 30.90 1.45 25.09
N LYS A 472 30.32 0.47 24.39
CA LYS A 472 29.32 0.69 23.33
C LYS A 472 28.05 1.43 23.77
N ILE A 473 27.81 1.54 25.07
CA ILE A 473 26.62 2.19 25.66
C ILE A 473 26.98 3.39 26.54
N GLN A 474 28.22 3.91 26.47
CA GLN A 474 28.69 5.02 27.29
C GLN A 474 27.87 6.31 27.14
N ASN A 475 27.22 6.50 25.99
CA ASN A 475 26.46 7.71 25.68
C ASN A 475 25.03 7.72 26.28
N VAL A 476 24.64 6.69 27.05
CA VAL A 476 23.31 6.63 27.66
C VAL A 476 23.14 7.69 28.76
N GLN A 477 22.22 8.66 28.65
CA GLN A 477 22.04 9.69 29.69
C GLN A 477 21.03 9.35 30.80
N ASP A 478 20.34 8.20 30.73
CA ASP A 478 19.35 7.80 31.76
C ASP A 478 20.01 7.68 33.15
N PRO A 479 19.59 8.48 34.16
CA PRO A 479 20.26 8.51 35.47
C PRO A 479 20.19 7.18 36.25
N ASN A 480 19.08 6.45 36.15
CA ASN A 480 18.90 5.16 36.84
C ASN A 480 19.74 4.07 36.20
N PHE A 481 19.79 4.05 34.87
CA PHE A 481 20.65 3.17 34.09
C PHE A 481 22.12 3.50 34.32
N GLN A 482 22.52 4.78 34.32
CA GLN A 482 23.89 5.20 34.60
C GLN A 482 24.33 4.87 36.02
N SER A 483 23.45 5.04 37.01
CA SER A 483 23.71 4.61 38.38
C SER A 483 23.96 3.09 38.46
N LYS A 484 23.11 2.28 37.82
CA LYS A 484 23.29 0.81 37.76
C LYS A 484 24.52 0.41 36.94
N LEU A 485 24.80 1.08 35.82
CA LEU A 485 25.98 0.85 35.00
C LEU A 485 27.26 1.19 35.76
N ALA A 486 27.25 2.27 36.53
CA ALA A 486 28.36 2.64 37.42
C ALA A 486 28.58 1.58 38.50
N GLN A 487 27.51 1.05 39.10
CA GLN A 487 27.61 -0.09 40.02
C GLN A 487 28.23 -1.32 39.33
N THR A 488 27.73 -1.68 38.14
CA THR A 488 28.27 -2.79 37.33
C THR A 488 29.74 -2.59 36.96
N ARG A 489 30.15 -1.35 36.61
CA ARG A 489 31.57 -0.99 36.37
C ARG A 489 32.40 -1.14 37.62
N ASN A 490 31.90 -0.70 38.77
CA ASN A 490 32.60 -0.87 40.05
C ASN A 490 32.81 -2.35 40.35
N THR A 491 31.81 -3.22 40.14
CA THR A 491 31.97 -4.67 40.30
C THR A 491 33.00 -5.25 39.34
N LEU A 492 32.99 -4.86 38.06
CA LEU A 492 34.00 -5.31 37.08
C LEU A 492 35.42 -4.85 37.45
N ASN A 493 35.56 -3.62 37.98
CA ASN A 493 36.84 -3.07 38.41
C ASN A 493 37.42 -3.85 39.61
N LEU A 494 36.58 -4.43 40.48
CA LEU A 494 37.08 -5.30 41.55
C LEU A 494 37.75 -6.57 40.99
N SER A 495 37.25 -7.11 39.87
CA SER A 495 37.87 -8.26 39.19
C SER A 495 39.23 -7.91 38.54
N LEU A 496 39.48 -6.65 38.19
CA LEU A 496 40.71 -6.23 37.51
C LEU A 496 41.97 -6.50 38.34
N GLN A 497 41.92 -6.25 39.65
CA GLN A 497 43.07 -6.48 40.53
C GLN A 497 43.47 -7.96 40.57
N GLU A 498 42.50 -8.87 40.65
CA GLU A 498 42.74 -10.32 40.60
C GLU A 498 43.31 -10.75 39.24
N ILE A 499 42.81 -10.21 38.13
CA ILE A 499 43.33 -10.48 36.79
C ILE A 499 44.79 -9.99 36.66
N GLN A 500 45.12 -8.84 37.22
CA GLN A 500 46.50 -8.34 37.25
C GLN A 500 47.44 -9.26 38.05
N ASN A 501 46.98 -9.78 39.19
CA ASN A 501 47.73 -10.77 39.98
C ASN A 501 47.96 -12.08 39.19
N ILE A 502 46.94 -12.55 38.47
CA ILE A 502 47.04 -13.72 37.58
C ILE A 502 48.10 -13.48 36.49
N ALA A 503 48.05 -12.32 35.83
CA ALA A 503 49.02 -11.95 34.80
C ALA A 503 50.45 -11.82 35.36
N ALA A 504 50.61 -11.31 36.58
CA ALA A 504 51.91 -11.24 37.25
C ALA A 504 52.46 -12.64 37.55
N TYR A 505 51.63 -13.55 38.07
CA TYR A 505 52.02 -14.94 38.33
C TYR A 505 52.41 -15.67 37.03
N GLN A 506 51.65 -15.48 35.95
CA GLN A 506 51.97 -16.05 34.64
C GLN A 506 53.40 -15.71 34.16
N LYS A 507 53.86 -14.49 34.42
CA LYS A 507 55.23 -14.05 34.07
C LYS A 507 56.31 -14.77 34.87
N THR A 508 55.98 -15.31 36.05
CA THR A 508 56.93 -16.05 36.90
C THR A 508 57.03 -17.53 36.55
N LEU A 509 56.07 -18.08 35.79
CA LEU A 509 56.02 -19.52 35.48
C LEU A 509 57.28 -20.07 34.80
N PRO A 510 57.89 -19.41 33.80
CA PRO A 510 59.11 -19.93 33.17
C PRO A 510 60.25 -20.12 34.18
N THR A 511 60.43 -19.15 35.09
CA THR A 511 61.45 -19.21 36.13
C THR A 511 61.13 -20.29 37.15
N LEU A 512 59.87 -20.43 37.59
CA LEU A 512 59.47 -21.49 38.52
C LEU A 512 59.71 -22.90 37.95
N ILE A 513 59.40 -23.09 36.67
CA ILE A 513 59.65 -24.36 35.95
C ILE A 513 61.15 -24.62 35.83
N GLN A 514 61.92 -23.61 35.46
CA GLN A 514 63.38 -23.70 35.34
C GLN A 514 64.04 -24.02 36.70
N ASP A 515 63.63 -23.35 37.76
CA ASP A 515 64.13 -23.58 39.12
C ASP A 515 63.82 -25.00 39.60
N ALA A 516 62.61 -25.50 39.32
CA ALA A 516 62.23 -26.87 39.63
C ALA A 516 63.12 -27.88 38.87
N TYR A 517 63.36 -27.65 37.58
CA TYR A 517 64.26 -28.48 36.79
C TYR A 517 65.70 -28.47 37.33
N SER A 518 66.23 -27.29 37.68
CA SER A 518 67.55 -27.15 38.29
C SER A 518 67.66 -27.87 39.64
N LYS A 519 66.61 -27.84 40.46
CA LYS A 519 66.56 -28.59 41.73
C LYS A 519 66.63 -30.10 41.52
N ILE A 520 65.92 -30.64 40.53
CA ILE A 520 65.98 -32.08 40.18
C ILE A 520 67.41 -32.48 39.80
N VAL A 521 68.04 -31.71 38.92
CA VAL A 521 69.43 -31.97 38.50
C VAL A 521 70.39 -31.91 39.69
N PHE A 522 70.24 -30.90 40.56
CA PHE A 522 71.05 -30.76 41.77
C PHE A 522 70.89 -31.95 42.73
N LEU A 523 69.65 -32.37 43.01
CA LEU A 523 69.38 -33.53 43.86
C LEU A 523 69.97 -34.82 43.28
N LYS A 524 69.91 -35.00 41.96
CA LYS A 524 70.53 -36.15 41.29
C LYS A 524 72.05 -36.16 41.43
N ILE A 525 72.70 -35.01 41.23
CA ILE A 525 74.16 -34.86 41.43
C ILE A 525 74.53 -35.15 42.88
N LYS A 526 73.75 -34.64 43.85
CA LYS A 526 73.99 -34.88 45.27
C LYS A 526 73.88 -36.37 45.60
N ASN A 527 72.80 -37.03 45.18
CA ASN A 527 72.61 -38.46 45.40
C ASN A 527 73.74 -39.30 44.79
N PHE A 528 74.21 -38.95 43.58
CA PHE A 528 75.37 -39.62 42.99
C PHE A 528 76.66 -39.43 43.79
N LYS A 529 76.92 -38.22 44.31
CA LYS A 529 78.09 -37.97 45.17
C LYS A 529 78.01 -38.73 46.50
N ASP A 530 76.81 -38.81 47.08
CA ASP A 530 76.58 -39.57 48.31
C ASP A 530 76.81 -41.07 48.06
N LEU A 531 76.29 -41.61 46.94
CA LEU A 531 76.54 -43.00 46.51
C LEU A 531 78.03 -43.26 46.19
N GLU A 532 78.72 -42.32 45.54
CA GLU A 532 80.15 -42.40 45.27
C GLU A 532 80.97 -42.43 46.57
N THR A 533 80.59 -41.60 47.54
CA THR A 533 81.21 -41.57 48.88
C THR A 533 80.99 -42.91 49.60
N ASP A 534 79.77 -43.42 49.60
CA ASP A 534 79.43 -44.72 50.21
C ASP A 534 80.18 -45.87 49.53
N ALA A 535 80.28 -45.87 48.19
CA ALA A 535 81.04 -46.86 47.45
C ALA A 535 82.53 -46.81 47.83
N ASN A 536 83.14 -45.63 47.84
CA ASN A 536 84.54 -45.44 48.20
C ASN A 536 84.83 -45.87 49.64
N GLN A 537 83.95 -45.53 50.60
CA GLN A 537 84.10 -45.98 51.99
C GLN A 537 84.03 -47.51 52.11
N ASN A 538 83.15 -48.17 51.37
CA ASN A 538 83.06 -49.64 51.38
C ASN A 538 84.25 -50.31 50.69
N ILE A 539 84.81 -49.71 49.62
CA ILE A 539 86.05 -50.17 48.99
C ILE A 539 87.22 -50.08 49.98
N VAL A 540 87.36 -48.96 50.72
CA VAL A 540 88.40 -48.81 51.74
C VAL A 540 88.24 -49.87 52.83
N LYS A 541 87.02 -50.09 53.35
CA LYS A 541 86.74 -51.15 54.33
C LYS A 541 87.13 -52.54 53.82
N LEU A 542 86.86 -52.86 52.56
CA LEU A 542 87.26 -54.14 51.95
C LEU A 542 88.79 -54.28 51.89
N ASN A 543 89.49 -53.22 51.47
CA ASN A 543 90.95 -53.21 51.44
C ASN A 543 91.54 -53.42 52.85
N ASP A 544 90.99 -52.76 53.86
CA ASP A 544 91.43 -52.90 55.25
C ASP A 544 91.18 -54.32 55.80
N LEU A 545 90.05 -54.94 55.46
CA LEU A 545 89.74 -56.32 55.87
C LEU A 545 90.66 -57.35 55.22
N VAL A 546 91.05 -57.13 53.96
CA VAL A 546 91.87 -58.07 53.19
C VAL A 546 93.37 -57.89 53.47
N LYS A 547 93.81 -56.69 53.86
CA LYS A 547 95.22 -56.35 54.10
C LYS A 547 95.94 -57.30 55.07
N PRO A 548 95.42 -57.65 56.26
CA PRO A 548 96.08 -58.59 57.18
C PRO A 548 96.22 -59.99 56.59
N VAL A 549 95.25 -60.43 55.77
CA VAL A 549 95.30 -61.73 55.09
C VAL A 549 96.40 -61.72 54.03
N ILE A 550 96.48 -60.67 53.21
CA ILE A 550 97.55 -60.50 52.23
C ILE A 550 98.91 -60.46 52.93
N GLU A 551 99.05 -59.68 54.01
CA GLU A 551 100.31 -59.59 54.76
C GLU A 551 100.74 -60.94 55.34
N ALA A 552 99.83 -61.75 55.86
CA ALA A 552 100.11 -63.10 56.35
C ALA A 552 100.54 -64.06 55.22
N ILE A 553 99.83 -64.03 54.08
CA ILE A 553 100.21 -64.82 52.87
C ILE A 553 101.61 -64.43 52.39
N THR A 554 101.92 -63.13 52.36
CA THR A 554 103.21 -62.62 51.86
C THR A 554 104.38 -62.97 52.79
N LYS A 555 104.10 -63.24 54.07
CA LYS A 555 105.07 -63.71 55.07
C LYS A 555 105.16 -65.23 55.17
N GLU A 556 104.48 -65.97 54.30
CA GLU A 556 104.39 -67.45 54.31
C GLU A 556 103.76 -68.04 55.58
N GLU A 557 102.93 -67.28 56.30
CA GLU A 557 102.18 -67.74 57.48
C GLU A 557 100.84 -68.39 57.07
N ASP A 558 100.27 -69.29 57.91
CA ASP A 558 98.94 -69.86 57.64
C ASP A 558 97.86 -68.79 57.82
N ALA A 559 97.42 -68.22 56.69
CA ALA A 559 96.40 -67.18 56.65
C ALA A 559 94.96 -67.72 56.77
N LYS A 560 94.73 -69.05 56.84
CA LYS A 560 93.37 -69.61 56.95
C LYS A 560 92.54 -69.06 58.11
N PRO A 561 93.06 -68.90 59.34
CA PRO A 561 92.27 -68.38 60.46
C PRO A 561 91.87 -66.92 60.24
N LEU A 562 92.77 -66.10 59.68
CA LEU A 562 92.50 -64.70 59.35
C LEU A 562 91.46 -64.60 58.24
N TRP A 563 91.58 -65.41 57.19
CA TRP A 563 90.60 -65.47 56.10
C TRP A 563 89.21 -65.84 56.60
N GLN A 564 89.10 -66.87 57.45
CA GLN A 564 87.82 -67.29 58.03
C GLN A 564 87.17 -66.17 58.87
N ASN A 565 87.97 -65.36 59.56
CA ASN A 565 87.47 -64.25 60.37
C ASN A 565 86.98 -63.05 59.54
N VAL A 566 87.54 -62.81 58.35
CA VAL A 566 87.17 -61.66 57.50
C VAL A 566 86.17 -61.99 56.39
N GLN A 567 85.94 -63.27 56.09
CA GLN A 567 85.08 -63.69 54.99
C GLN A 567 83.63 -63.19 55.11
N ALA A 568 83.02 -63.30 56.29
CA ALA A 568 81.65 -62.81 56.50
C ALA A 568 81.55 -61.27 56.39
N PRO A 569 82.42 -60.47 57.04
CA PRO A 569 82.50 -59.01 56.83
C PRO A 569 82.70 -58.59 55.36
N ILE A 570 83.58 -59.28 54.61
CA ILE A 570 83.82 -59.03 53.19
C ILE A 570 82.53 -59.26 52.38
N ASN A 571 81.85 -60.37 52.60
CA ASN A 571 80.59 -60.67 51.91
C ASN A 571 79.49 -59.64 52.20
N VAL A 572 79.44 -59.08 53.41
CA VAL A 572 78.50 -58.00 53.74
C VAL A 572 78.83 -56.73 52.95
N ALA A 573 80.11 -56.31 52.91
CA ALA A 573 80.52 -55.13 52.17
C ALA A 573 80.34 -55.29 50.64
N LEU A 574 80.63 -56.48 50.09
CA LEU A 574 80.38 -56.79 48.67
C LEU A 574 78.89 -56.75 48.33
N ASN A 575 78.02 -57.31 49.17
CA ASN A 575 76.57 -57.24 48.98
C ASN A 575 76.04 -55.79 49.02
N LEU A 576 76.64 -54.92 49.83
CA LEU A 576 76.29 -53.49 49.86
C LEU A 576 76.72 -52.77 48.58
N LEU A 577 77.93 -53.04 48.07
CA LEU A 577 78.39 -52.52 46.78
C LEU A 577 77.55 -53.04 45.60
N GLU A 578 77.12 -54.31 45.63
CA GLU A 578 76.27 -54.89 44.58
C GLU A 578 74.86 -54.25 44.57
N LYS A 579 74.36 -53.84 45.74
CA LYS A 579 73.12 -53.04 45.82
C LYS A 579 73.30 -51.63 45.27
N ILE A 580 74.45 -50.98 45.52
CA ILE A 580 74.78 -49.66 44.97
C ILE A 580 74.89 -49.71 43.43
N LYS A 581 75.43 -50.79 42.86
CA LYS A 581 75.55 -50.99 41.40
C LYS A 581 74.20 -51.10 40.66
N LYS A 582 73.11 -51.42 41.36
CA LYS A 582 71.76 -51.63 40.78
C LYS A 582 70.89 -50.36 40.82
N ILE A 583 71.39 -49.26 41.39
CA ILE A 583 70.79 -47.92 41.45
C ILE A 583 71.49 -47.04 40.43
#